data_AF-A0A8H8M7Z5-F1
#
_entry.id   AF-A0A8H8M7Z5-F1
#
_cell.length_a   1.000
_cell.length_b   1.000
_cell.length_c   1.000
_cell.angle_alpha   90.00
_cell.angle_beta   90.00
_cell.angle_gamma   90.00
#
_symmetry.space_group_name_H-M   'P 1'
#
loop_
_entity.id
_entity.type
_entity.pdbx_description
1 polymer ?
#
loop_
_entity_poly.entity_id
_entity_poly.type
_entity_poly.pdbx_seq_one_letter_code
_entity_poly.pdbx_strand_id
1 'polypeptide(L)'
;MFAEPLLRAQERAMKSKSPVRKFLWRKRVWFESTFALSVMEPWERTMVLIFFFIIWALTAIAAYRALPGTLHFWTKRMDFYLHGNETARLSSFADMSIAHSSL
;
A
#
# COMPACT_ATOMS: atom_id res chain seq x y z
N MET A 1 19.95 20.19 -25.01
CA MET A 1 19.92 21.46 -24.26
C MET A 1 19.08 21.41 -22.97
N PHE A 2 18.16 20.44 -22.78
CA PHE A 2 17.27 20.35 -21.60
C PHE A 2 17.84 19.62 -20.35
N ALA A 3 18.99 18.96 -20.45
CA ALA A 3 19.58 18.18 -19.35
C ALA A 3 20.40 19.01 -18.36
N GLU A 4 20.91 20.17 -18.78
CA GLU A 4 21.70 21.11 -17.96
C GLU A 4 21.06 21.46 -16.59
N PRO A 5 19.77 21.86 -16.53
CA PRO A 5 19.14 22.16 -15.24
C PRO A 5 18.96 20.90 -14.37
N LEU A 6 18.77 19.73 -14.97
CA LEU A 6 18.59 18.47 -14.24
C LEU A 6 19.89 17.98 -13.62
N LEU A 7 21.01 18.08 -14.35
CA LEU A 7 22.34 17.72 -13.83
C LEU A 7 22.73 18.62 -12.65
N ARG A 8 22.53 19.94 -12.78
CA ARG A 8 22.78 20.88 -11.69
C ARG A 8 21.85 20.64 -10.48
N ALA A 9 20.60 20.24 -10.72
CA ALA A 9 19.68 19.88 -9.65
C ALA A 9 20.08 18.57 -8.95
N GLN A 10 20.56 17.58 -9.73
CA GLN A 10 21.07 16.31 -9.21
C GLN A 10 22.26 16.53 -8.29
N GLU A 11 23.24 17.31 -8.73
CA GLU A 11 24.43 17.63 -7.94
C GLU A 11 24.06 18.29 -6.61
N ARG A 12 23.13 19.24 -6.63
CA ARG A 12 22.64 19.91 -5.41
C ARG A 12 21.90 18.96 -4.47
N ALA A 13 21.10 18.04 -5.01
CA ALA A 13 20.37 17.07 -4.22
C ALA A 13 21.30 16.05 -3.55
N MET A 14 22.28 15.52 -4.29
CA MET A 14 23.29 14.58 -3.77
C MET A 14 24.23 15.21 -2.74
N LYS A 15 24.63 16.47 -2.95
CA LYS A 15 25.50 17.22 -2.03
C LYS A 15 24.79 17.66 -0.75
N SER A 16 23.46 17.57 -0.69
CA SER A 16 22.71 17.95 0.51
C SER A 16 22.91 16.92 1.65
N LYS A 17 23.20 17.41 2.87
CA LYS A 17 23.39 16.57 4.07
C LYS A 17 22.07 16.03 4.67
N SER A 18 20.92 16.57 4.23
CA SER A 18 19.60 16.19 4.76
C SER A 18 19.13 14.83 4.21
N PRO A 19 18.76 13.86 5.08
CA PRO A 19 18.26 12.55 4.63
C PRO A 19 16.94 12.66 3.85
N VAL A 20 16.08 13.63 4.21
CA VAL A 20 14.78 13.86 3.55
C VAL A 20 14.98 14.29 2.10
N ARG A 21 15.93 15.20 1.83
CA ARG A 21 16.23 15.64 0.46
C ARG A 21 16.75 14.51 -0.41
N LYS A 22 17.59 13.61 0.13
CA LYS A 22 18.07 12.42 -0.59
C LYS A 22 16.94 11.44 -0.90
N PHE A 23 16.00 11.25 0.04
CA PHE A 23 14.85 10.38 -0.17
C PHE A 23 13.91 10.92 -1.26
N LEU A 24 13.56 12.21 -1.18
CA LEU A 24 12.73 12.87 -2.19
C LEU A 24 13.39 12.83 -3.58
N TRP A 25 14.70 13.03 -3.66
CA TRP A 25 15.45 12.90 -4.91
C TRP A 25 15.34 11.48 -5.48
N ARG A 26 15.55 10.45 -4.66
CA ARG A 26 15.43 9.05 -5.10
C ARG A 26 14.02 8.74 -5.61
N LYS A 27 12.98 9.18 -4.91
CA LYS A 27 11.59 8.98 -5.32
C LYS A 27 11.27 9.70 -6.63
N ARG A 28 11.77 10.93 -6.79
CA ARG A 28 11.64 11.68 -8.04
C ARG A 28 12.31 10.97 -9.21
N VAL A 29 13.55 10.52 -9.05
CA VAL A 29 14.27 9.79 -10.11
C VAL A 29 13.53 8.51 -10.48
N TRP A 30 13.07 7.74 -9.49
CA TRP A 30 12.30 6.52 -9.73
C TRP A 30 11.03 6.80 -10.54
N PHE A 31 10.30 7.85 -10.18
CA PHE A 31 9.11 8.29 -10.91
C PHE A 31 9.43 8.76 -12.34
N GLU A 32 10.51 9.54 -12.53
CA GLU A 32 10.97 9.97 -13.85
C GLU A 32 11.38 8.79 -14.73
N SER A 33 11.96 7.73 -14.16
CA SER A 33 12.32 6.50 -14.88
C SER A 33 11.11 5.63 -15.26
N THR A 34 10.15 5.43 -14.35
CA THR A 34 8.97 4.56 -14.62
C THR A 34 8.11 5.08 -15.77
N PHE A 35 7.97 6.40 -15.89
CA PHE A 35 7.13 7.02 -16.92
C PHE A 35 7.93 7.56 -18.12
N ALA A 36 9.24 7.30 -18.17
CA ALA A 36 10.15 7.83 -19.21
C ALA A 36 9.99 9.36 -19.45
N LEU A 37 9.70 10.10 -18.38
CA LEU A 37 9.35 11.54 -18.41
C LEU A 37 10.51 12.44 -18.85
N SER A 38 11.71 11.86 -19.03
CA SER A 38 12.89 12.54 -19.53
C SER A 38 12.89 12.73 -21.05
N VAL A 39 12.10 11.94 -21.80
CA VAL A 39 12.08 11.96 -23.27
C VAL A 39 10.87 12.73 -23.82
N MET A 40 9.79 12.83 -23.02
CA MET A 40 8.56 13.52 -23.41
C MET A 40 8.71 15.04 -23.43
N GLU A 41 7.94 15.69 -24.31
CA GLU A 41 7.86 17.15 -24.33
C GLU A 41 7.26 17.69 -23.02
N PRO A 42 7.59 18.94 -22.62
CA PRO A 42 7.15 19.51 -21.35
C PRO A 42 5.61 19.52 -21.18
N TRP A 43 4.87 19.66 -22.29
CA TRP A 43 3.42 19.69 -22.28
C TRP A 43 2.83 18.27 -22.13
N GLU A 44 3.38 17.26 -22.83
CA GLU A 44 2.94 15.86 -22.75
C GLU A 44 3.13 15.32 -21.33
N ARG A 45 4.29 15.61 -20.73
CA ARG A 45 4.59 15.28 -19.33
C ARG A 45 3.50 15.81 -18.39
N THR A 46 3.02 17.02 -18.62
CA THR A 46 1.99 17.64 -17.79
C THR A 46 0.65 16.91 -17.92
N MET A 47 0.25 16.51 -19.13
CA MET A 47 -0.97 15.73 -19.34
C MET A 47 -0.91 14.36 -18.67
N VAL A 48 0.19 13.63 -18.82
CA VAL A 48 0.37 12.30 -18.19
C VAL A 48 0.27 12.40 -16.67
N LEU A 49 0.88 13.42 -16.07
CA LEU A 49 0.80 13.66 -14.62
C LEU A 49 -0.64 13.92 -14.16
N ILE A 50 -1.41 14.70 -14.93
CA ILE A 50 -2.82 14.97 -14.63
C ILE A 50 -3.63 13.68 -14.67
N PHE A 51 -3.50 12.87 -15.73
CA PHE A 51 -4.20 11.60 -15.84
C PHE A 51 -3.82 10.64 -14.70
N PHE A 52 -2.53 10.54 -14.39
CA PHE A 52 -2.06 9.72 -13.28
C PHE A 52 -2.67 10.20 -11.95
N PHE A 53 -2.71 11.50 -11.70
CA PHE A 53 -3.29 12.06 -10.49
C PHE A 53 -4.80 11.80 -10.40
N ILE A 54 -5.53 11.92 -11.51
CA ILE A 54 -6.96 11.60 -11.57
C ILE A 54 -7.20 10.12 -11.25
N ILE A 55 -6.47 9.21 -11.91
CA ILE A 55 -6.59 7.76 -11.67
C ILE A 55 -6.25 7.44 -10.22
N TRP A 56 -5.17 8.03 -9.69
CA TRP A 56 -4.74 7.81 -8.31
C TRP A 56 -5.77 8.35 -7.31
N ALA A 57 -6.35 9.53 -7.56
CA ALA A 57 -7.40 10.11 -6.72
C ALA A 57 -8.68 9.25 -6.75
N LEU A 58 -9.13 8.82 -7.92
CA LEU A 58 -10.27 7.91 -8.05
C LEU A 58 -10.02 6.59 -7.32
N THR A 59 -8.82 6.02 -7.45
CA THR A 59 -8.42 4.80 -6.74
C THR A 59 -8.40 5.01 -5.24
N ALA A 60 -7.89 6.15 -4.76
CA ALA A 60 -7.88 6.50 -3.35
C ALA A 60 -9.30 6.64 -2.80
N ILE A 61 -10.18 7.36 -3.50
CA ILE A 61 -11.59 7.50 -3.13
C ILE A 61 -12.29 6.14 -3.09
N ALA A 62 -12.09 5.33 -4.12
CA ALA A 62 -12.63 3.98 -4.20
C ALA A 62 -12.11 3.11 -3.04
N ALA A 63 -10.81 3.18 -2.74
CA ALA A 63 -10.21 2.47 -1.62
C ALA A 63 -10.80 2.93 -0.28
N TYR A 64 -10.88 4.24 -0.02
CA TYR A 64 -11.49 4.78 1.20
C TYR A 64 -12.95 4.34 1.36
N ARG A 65 -13.70 4.26 0.26
CA ARG A 65 -15.11 3.83 0.30
C ARG A 65 -15.26 2.32 0.42
N ALA A 66 -14.39 1.54 -0.22
CA ALA A 66 -14.44 0.07 -0.23
C ALA A 66 -13.85 -0.57 1.03
N LEU A 67 -12.80 0.04 1.59
CA LEU A 67 -12.10 -0.46 2.79
C LEU A 67 -13.02 -0.79 3.96
N PRO A 68 -13.91 0.10 4.45
CA PRO A 68 -14.73 -0.20 5.63
C PRO A 68 -15.66 -1.40 5.39
N GLY A 69 -16.23 -1.50 4.19
CA GLY A 69 -17.11 -2.62 3.82
C GLY A 69 -16.36 -3.95 3.76
N THR A 70 -15.14 -3.94 3.21
CA THR A 70 -14.36 -5.17 3.06
C THR A 70 -13.74 -5.60 4.38
N LEU A 71 -13.29 -4.66 5.22
CA LEU A 71 -12.74 -4.93 6.55
C LEU A 71 -13.76 -5.64 7.45
N HIS A 72 -15.03 -5.25 7.40
CA HIS A 72 -16.08 -5.94 8.16
C HIS A 72 -16.28 -7.40 7.72
N PHE A 73 -16.17 -7.66 6.41
CA PHE A 73 -16.22 -9.03 5.87
C PHE A 73 -15.03 -9.88 6.33
N TRP A 74 -13.80 -9.34 6.27
CA TRP A 74 -12.60 -10.05 6.69
C TRP A 74 -12.56 -10.32 8.20
N THR A 75 -12.96 -9.33 9.01
CA THR A 75 -12.99 -9.47 10.48
C THR A 75 -13.98 -10.55 10.92
N LYS A 76 -15.20 -10.59 10.36
CA LYS A 76 -16.17 -11.67 10.63
C LYS A 76 -15.62 -13.07 10.32
N ARG A 77 -14.85 -13.20 9.23
CA ARG A 77 -14.22 -14.48 8.87
C ARG A 77 -13.05 -14.82 9.80
N MET A 78 -12.21 -13.85 10.14
CA MET A 78 -11.11 -14.04 11.09
C MET A 78 -11.63 -14.44 12.47
N ASP A 79 -12.73 -13.85 12.91
CA ASP A 79 -13.39 -14.15 14.17
C ASP A 79 -13.82 -15.62 14.23
N PHE A 80 -14.39 -16.16 13.14
CA PHE A 80 -14.71 -17.58 13.02
C PHE A 80 -13.46 -18.48 13.09
N TYR A 81 -12.36 -18.10 12.46
CA TYR A 81 -11.12 -18.91 12.50
C TYR A 81 -10.38 -18.80 13.84
N LEU A 82 -10.47 -17.68 14.54
CA LEU A 82 -9.85 -17.47 15.86
C LEU A 82 -10.63 -18.21 16.96
N HIS A 83 -11.96 -18.07 16.98
CA HIS A 83 -12.81 -18.66 18.02
C HIS A 83 -13.30 -20.09 17.70
N GLY A 84 -13.16 -20.54 16.45
CA GLY A 84 -13.72 -21.81 15.96
C GLY A 84 -13.12 -23.10 16.54
N ASN A 85 -12.07 -23.01 17.36
CA ASN A 85 -11.49 -24.17 18.03
C ASN A 85 -11.85 -24.26 19.52
N GLU A 86 -12.38 -23.21 20.15
CA GLU A 86 -12.75 -23.27 21.56
C GLU A 86 -14.06 -24.04 21.75
N THR A 87 -15.09 -23.78 20.94
CA THR A 87 -16.36 -24.50 21.02
C THR A 87 -16.23 -25.99 20.70
N ALA A 88 -15.44 -26.37 19.69
CA ALA A 88 -15.19 -27.78 19.34
C ALA A 88 -14.32 -28.51 20.38
N ARG A 89 -13.36 -27.82 20.99
CA ARG A 89 -12.58 -28.38 22.12
C ARG A 89 -13.45 -28.55 23.35
N LEU A 90 -14.24 -27.55 23.73
CA LEU A 90 -15.12 -27.61 24.90
C LEU A 90 -16.15 -28.73 24.80
N SER A 91 -16.74 -28.96 23.62
CA SER A 91 -17.63 -30.10 23.41
C SER A 91 -16.89 -31.44 23.53
N SER A 92 -15.69 -31.56 22.98
CA SER A 92 -14.89 -32.79 23.11
C SER A 92 -14.45 -33.08 24.55
N PHE A 93 -14.15 -32.04 25.34
CA PHE A 93 -13.81 -32.18 26.76
C PHE A 93 -15.04 -32.53 27.60
N ALA A 94 -16.20 -31.98 27.27
CA ALA A 94 -17.47 -32.33 27.92
C ALA A 94 -17.85 -33.79 27.65
N ASP A 95 -17.75 -34.25 26.40
CA ASP A 95 -18.02 -35.66 26.02
C ASP A 95 -17.05 -36.62 26.72
N MET A 96 -15.76 -36.28 26.81
CA MET A 96 -14.76 -37.09 27.52
C MET A 96 -14.99 -37.09 29.04
N SER A 97 -15.45 -35.99 29.62
CA SER A 97 -15.81 -35.90 31.05
C SER A 97 -17.03 -36.76 31.40
N ILE A 98 -18.03 -36.81 30.52
CA ILE A 98 -19.22 -37.66 30.72
C ILE A 98 -18.82 -39.14 30.62
N ALA A 99 -18.00 -39.52 29.63
CA ALA A 99 -17.53 -40.88 29.45
C ALA A 99 -16.71 -41.42 30.65
N HIS A 100 -15.93 -40.56 31.32
CA HIS A 100 -15.17 -40.94 32.52
C HIS A 100 -16.05 -41.08 33.78
N SER A 101 -17.23 -40.44 33.82
CA SER A 101 -18.17 -40.54 34.96
C SER A 101 -19.10 -41.76 34.91
N SER A 102 -19.08 -42.51 33.81
CA SER A 102 -19.92 -43.70 33.56
C SER A 102 -19.19 -45.03 33.73
N LEU A 103 -17.98 -45.03 34.31
CA LEU A 103 -17.22 -46.20 34.76
C LEU A 103 -17.14 -46.20 36.29
#